data_AF-A0A2V5M8E9-F1
#
_entry.id   AF-A0A2V5M8E9-F1
#
_cell.length_a   1.000
_cell.length_b   1.000
_cell.length_c   1.000
_cell.angle_alpha   90.00
_cell.angle_beta   90.00
_cell.angle_gamma   90.00
#
_symmetry.space_group_name_H-M   'P 1'
#
loop_
_entity.id
_entity.type
_entity.pdbx_description
1 polymer ?
#
loop_
_entity_poly.entity_id
_entity_poly.type
_entity_poly.pdbx_seq_one_letter_code
_entity_poly.pdbx_strand_id
1 'polypeptide(L)'
;MLRAEGQTVFYTGDVNFDEQTIMQAAVFPEEKIDLLILECTRGDHAKPEGWTRAGEERRLAEALVAGFERDACVLIPVFALGKTQEILALLHKFRRQRLLPEFPIYIGGLSSKFTDIYDRRAHTTRRQLSRLKLMREVAPFILNDETVRDTALRGGRVYVLSSGMMIPKTLSNVFARRIVENPQHSIFFVGYANPESPAGLLRDAGRGGEVALDPDKPPQRIRCNMEQFQFSAHATRESLVDYAKRIAAAKILLVHGDPPAVEWMRATISNELSDSEVILPTPGLEIEL
;
A
#
# COMPACT_ATOMS: atom_id res chain seq x y z
N MET A 1 -9.46 21.55 4.79
CA MET A 1 -10.72 22.32 4.76
C MET A 1 -10.43 23.69 4.18
N LEU A 2 -11.32 24.17 3.33
CA LEU A 2 -11.27 25.49 2.72
C LEU A 2 -12.59 26.19 3.07
N ARG A 3 -12.52 27.49 3.41
CA ARG A 3 -13.70 28.30 3.72
C ARG A 3 -13.63 29.58 2.89
N ALA A 4 -14.66 29.82 2.09
CA ALA A 4 -14.77 30.98 1.22
C ALA A 4 -16.25 31.33 1.03
N GLU A 5 -16.60 32.62 1.06
CA GLU A 5 -17.95 33.12 0.74
C GLU A 5 -19.09 32.42 1.51
N GLY A 6 -18.82 31.99 2.75
CA GLY A 6 -19.80 31.27 3.58
C GLY A 6 -19.95 29.78 3.29
N GLN A 7 -19.21 29.25 2.31
CA GLN A 7 -19.13 27.83 1.97
C GLN A 7 -17.94 27.15 2.64
N THR A 8 -18.15 25.91 3.09
CA THR A 8 -17.12 25.04 3.65
C THR A 8 -16.89 23.84 2.75
N VAL A 9 -15.67 23.72 2.22
CA VAL A 9 -15.23 22.61 1.36
C VAL A 9 -14.23 21.74 2.10
N PHE A 10 -14.44 20.43 2.09
CA PHE A 10 -13.48 19.47 2.60
C PHE A 10 -13.06 18.47 1.53
N TYR A 11 -11.76 18.47 1.20
CA TYR A 11 -11.15 17.46 0.35
C TYR A 11 -10.40 16.45 1.19
N THR A 12 -10.76 15.18 1.08
CA THR A 12 -10.16 14.10 1.88
C THR A 12 -8.72 13.82 1.48
N GLY A 13 -8.39 13.97 0.19
CA GLY A 13 -7.24 13.28 -0.40
C GLY A 13 -7.32 11.77 -0.17
N ASP A 14 -6.18 11.10 -0.22
CA ASP A 14 -6.06 9.71 0.23
C ASP A 14 -6.07 9.64 1.75
N VAL A 15 -6.92 8.77 2.32
CA VAL A 15 -7.18 8.71 3.76
C VAL A 15 -7.19 7.29 4.27
N ASN A 16 -6.80 7.09 5.54
CA ASN A 16 -7.15 5.90 6.30
C ASN A 16 -7.74 6.29 7.66
N PHE A 17 -8.87 5.68 8.01
CA PHE A 17 -9.47 5.82 9.34
C PHE A 17 -8.98 4.75 10.33
N ASP A 18 -8.23 3.75 9.86
CA ASP A 18 -7.63 2.72 10.71
C ASP A 18 -6.19 3.06 11.09
N GLU A 19 -5.84 2.72 12.33
CA GLU A 19 -4.46 2.78 12.81
C GLU A 19 -3.54 1.87 11.97
N GLN A 20 -2.41 2.43 11.53
CA GLN A 20 -1.35 1.69 10.85
C GLN A 20 -0.25 1.33 11.86
N THR A 21 0.75 0.54 11.45
CA THR A 21 1.86 0.21 12.36
C THR A 21 2.68 1.44 12.69
N ILE A 22 2.89 2.31 11.70
CA ILE A 22 3.66 3.54 11.88
C ILE A 22 2.79 4.79 12.05
N MET A 23 1.76 4.98 11.23
CA MET A 23 0.94 6.19 11.20
C MET A 23 -0.33 6.04 12.05
N GLN A 24 -0.76 7.16 12.64
CA GLN A 24 -2.06 7.21 13.30
C GLN A 24 -3.24 7.27 12.31
N ALA A 25 -4.43 6.88 12.75
CA ALA A 25 -5.67 7.09 12.01
C ALA A 25 -5.91 8.57 11.70
N ALA A 26 -6.48 8.85 10.53
CA ALA A 26 -6.90 10.19 10.15
C ALA A 26 -7.95 10.73 11.11
N VAL A 27 -7.85 12.02 11.41
CA VAL A 27 -8.87 12.76 12.16
C VAL A 27 -9.41 13.80 11.21
N PHE A 28 -10.64 13.58 10.79
CA PHE A 28 -11.36 14.44 9.89
C PHE A 28 -12.33 15.34 10.67
N PRO A 29 -12.68 16.52 10.11
CA PRO A 29 -13.66 17.41 10.72
C PRO A 29 -15.03 16.73 10.86
N GLU A 30 -15.75 17.07 11.93
CA GLU A 30 -17.14 16.64 12.18
C GLU A 30 -18.13 17.82 12.12
N GLU A 31 -17.63 19.02 11.80
CA GLU A 31 -18.43 20.22 11.62
C GLU A 31 -19.14 20.24 10.26
N LYS A 32 -20.09 21.18 10.09
CA LYS A 32 -20.85 21.33 8.84
C LYS A 32 -19.90 21.52 7.65
N ILE A 33 -20.09 20.69 6.63
CA ILE A 33 -19.40 20.76 5.35
C ILE A 33 -20.47 20.90 4.27
N ASP A 34 -20.37 21.93 3.43
CA ASP A 34 -21.32 22.16 2.34
C ASP A 34 -20.95 21.29 1.12
N LEU A 35 -19.64 21.13 0.87
CA LEU A 35 -19.10 20.27 -0.17
C LEU A 35 -18.02 19.32 0.35
N LEU A 36 -18.24 18.01 0.17
CA LEU A 36 -17.27 16.96 0.43
C LEU A 36 -16.66 16.44 -0.89
N ILE A 37 -15.34 16.50 -1.03
CA ILE A 37 -14.60 15.84 -2.12
C ILE A 37 -13.95 14.57 -1.54
N LEU A 38 -14.42 13.39 -1.95
CA LEU A 38 -14.16 12.09 -1.33
C LEU A 38 -13.40 11.15 -2.27
N GLU A 39 -12.31 10.55 -1.78
CA GLU A 39 -11.60 9.49 -2.53
C GLU A 39 -12.44 8.21 -2.69
N CYS A 40 -12.16 7.45 -3.75
CA CYS A 40 -12.90 6.24 -4.12
C CYS A 40 -12.00 5.02 -4.34
N THR A 41 -10.73 5.06 -3.91
CA THR A 41 -9.70 4.08 -4.30
C THR A 41 -10.11 2.63 -4.02
N ARG A 42 -10.94 2.40 -3.00
CA ARG A 42 -11.40 1.07 -2.58
C ARG A 42 -12.90 0.83 -2.74
N GLY A 43 -13.61 1.67 -3.50
CA GLY A 43 -15.06 1.60 -3.67
C GLY A 43 -15.57 0.22 -4.12
N ASP A 44 -14.86 -0.46 -4.99
CA ASP A 44 -15.20 -1.80 -5.50
C ASP A 44 -14.63 -2.94 -4.65
N HIS A 45 -13.84 -2.64 -3.63
CA HIS A 45 -13.15 -3.61 -2.79
C HIS A 45 -13.68 -3.61 -1.37
N ALA A 46 -14.73 -4.43 -1.17
CA ALA A 46 -15.24 -4.74 0.15
C ALA A 46 -14.15 -5.25 1.08
N LYS A 47 -14.24 -4.90 2.36
CA LYS A 47 -13.47 -5.58 3.38
C LYS A 47 -13.89 -7.06 3.42
N PRO A 48 -12.96 -8.02 3.27
CA PRO A 48 -13.31 -9.44 3.34
C PRO A 48 -13.91 -9.80 4.70
N GLU A 49 -14.84 -10.76 4.70
CA GLU A 49 -15.42 -11.27 5.94
C GLU A 49 -14.33 -11.85 6.85
N GLY A 50 -14.41 -11.57 8.15
CA GLY A 50 -13.41 -12.00 9.13
C GLY A 50 -12.04 -11.31 9.02
N TRP A 51 -11.86 -10.36 8.08
CA TRP A 51 -10.60 -9.64 7.96
C TRP A 51 -10.31 -8.81 9.21
N THR A 52 -9.10 -8.98 9.72
CA THR A 52 -8.54 -8.12 10.77
C THR A 52 -7.09 -7.79 10.43
N ARG A 53 -6.64 -6.58 10.79
CA ARG A 53 -5.23 -6.21 10.61
C ARG A 53 -4.29 -7.18 11.34
N ALA A 54 -4.64 -7.56 12.56
CA ALA A 54 -3.86 -8.52 13.34
C ALA A 54 -3.80 -9.92 12.68
N GLY A 55 -4.86 -10.34 12.00
CA GLY A 55 -4.88 -11.56 11.21
C GLY A 55 -3.94 -11.49 10.00
N GLU A 56 -3.95 -10.37 9.27
CA GLU A 56 -3.03 -10.16 8.14
C GLU A 56 -1.57 -10.06 8.58
N GLU A 57 -1.30 -9.39 9.71
CA GLU A 57 0.04 -9.35 10.31
C GLU A 57 0.54 -10.75 10.65
N ARG A 58 -0.31 -11.59 11.23
CA ARG A 58 0.02 -12.99 11.55
C ARG A 58 0.29 -13.79 10.29
N ARG A 59 -0.58 -13.69 9.28
CA ARG A 59 -0.37 -14.34 7.97
C ARG A 59 0.97 -13.96 7.36
N LEU A 60 1.34 -12.68 7.37
CA LEU A 60 2.63 -12.24 6.84
C LEU A 60 3.80 -12.82 7.63
N ALA A 61 3.72 -12.83 8.96
CA ALA A 61 4.77 -13.41 9.80
C ALA A 61 4.93 -14.92 9.54
N GLU A 62 3.84 -15.68 9.48
CA GLU A 62 3.83 -17.12 9.18
C GLU A 62 4.41 -17.41 7.78
N ALA A 63 4.03 -16.62 6.76
CA ALA A 63 4.56 -16.77 5.41
C ALA A 63 6.07 -16.48 5.34
N LEU A 64 6.55 -15.50 6.11
CA LEU A 64 7.99 -15.22 6.24
C LEU A 64 8.74 -16.38 6.92
N VAL A 65 8.19 -16.94 8.01
CA VAL A 65 8.77 -18.14 8.67
C VAL A 65 8.86 -19.30 7.68
N ALA A 66 7.75 -19.62 7.01
CA ALA A 66 7.72 -20.71 6.03
C ALA A 66 8.70 -20.46 4.86
N GLY A 67 8.87 -19.20 4.46
CA GLY A 67 9.91 -18.81 3.50
C GLY A 67 11.32 -19.12 4.01
N PHE A 68 11.64 -18.72 5.24
CA PHE A 68 12.95 -18.95 5.83
C PHE A 68 13.26 -20.43 6.06
N GLU A 69 12.28 -21.24 6.44
CA GLU A 69 12.43 -22.71 6.55
C GLU A 69 12.81 -23.37 5.22
N ARG A 70 12.41 -22.78 4.08
CA ARG A 70 12.79 -23.20 2.74
C ARG A 70 14.10 -22.57 2.24
N ASP A 71 14.84 -21.88 3.11
CA ASP A 71 16.00 -21.07 2.74
C ASP A 71 15.68 -20.05 1.63
N ALA A 72 14.47 -19.48 1.63
CA ALA A 72 14.04 -18.51 0.62
C ALA A 72 14.61 -17.12 0.89
N CYS A 73 14.92 -16.37 -0.17
CA CYS A 73 14.80 -14.92 -0.11
C CYS A 73 13.36 -14.50 -0.43
N VAL A 74 12.91 -13.43 0.24
CA VAL A 74 11.56 -12.90 0.07
C VAL A 74 11.64 -11.49 -0.49
N LEU A 75 11.03 -11.26 -1.65
CA LEU A 75 10.83 -9.92 -2.20
C LEU A 75 9.47 -9.38 -1.77
N ILE A 76 9.45 -8.16 -1.23
CA ILE A 76 8.23 -7.39 -0.95
C ILE A 76 8.30 -6.11 -1.80
N PRO A 77 7.66 -6.06 -2.98
CA PRO A 77 7.64 -4.86 -3.81
C PRO A 77 6.78 -3.78 -3.13
N VAL A 78 7.35 -2.59 -2.93
CA VAL A 78 6.69 -1.48 -2.20
C VAL A 78 6.97 -0.12 -2.83
N PHE A 79 6.10 0.87 -2.57
CA PHE A 79 6.47 2.27 -2.83
C PHE A 79 7.57 2.73 -1.87
N ALA A 80 8.48 3.56 -2.38
CA ALA A 80 9.62 4.07 -1.59
C ALA A 80 9.17 4.93 -0.40
N LEU A 81 8.05 5.62 -0.57
CA LEU A 81 7.37 6.43 0.44
C LEU A 81 6.10 5.71 0.94
N GLY A 82 5.86 5.75 2.25
CA GLY A 82 4.70 5.16 2.89
C GLY A 82 4.87 3.66 3.13
N LYS A 83 4.75 2.84 2.08
CA LYS A 83 4.71 1.37 2.23
C LYS A 83 6.03 0.75 2.66
N THR A 84 7.18 1.27 2.21
CA THR A 84 8.47 0.82 2.76
C THR A 84 8.49 1.00 4.28
N GLN A 85 8.15 2.20 4.78
CA GLN A 85 8.25 2.50 6.21
C GLN A 85 7.24 1.70 7.04
N GLU A 86 6.05 1.46 6.51
CA GLU A 86 5.05 0.59 7.14
C GLU A 86 5.55 -0.86 7.26
N ILE A 87 6.13 -1.44 6.19
CA ILE A 87 6.69 -2.79 6.24
C ILE A 87 7.89 -2.86 7.19
N LEU A 88 8.80 -1.88 7.18
CA LEU A 88 9.91 -1.85 8.13
C LEU A 88 9.42 -1.81 9.60
N ALA A 89 8.35 -1.05 9.87
CA ALA A 89 7.74 -1.01 11.20
C ALA A 89 7.10 -2.35 11.58
N LEU A 90 6.45 -3.04 10.64
CA LEU A 90 5.91 -4.39 10.86
C LEU A 90 7.01 -5.40 11.15
N LEU A 91 8.09 -5.42 10.37
CA LEU A 91 9.21 -6.33 10.61
C LEU A 91 9.88 -6.05 11.97
N HIS A 92 10.00 -4.78 12.36
CA HIS A 92 10.44 -4.40 13.71
C HIS A 92 9.50 -4.95 14.79
N LYS A 93 8.19 -4.79 14.61
CA LYS A 93 7.16 -5.31 15.54
C LYS A 93 7.28 -6.83 15.69
N PHE A 94 7.44 -7.57 14.58
CA PHE A 94 7.58 -9.03 14.61
C PHE A 94 8.83 -9.49 15.36
N ARG A 95 9.97 -8.81 15.18
CA ARG A 95 11.19 -9.08 15.97
C ARG A 95 10.99 -8.84 17.46
N ARG A 96 10.36 -7.70 17.81
CA ARG A 96 10.04 -7.37 19.22
C ARG A 96 9.11 -8.39 19.87
N GLN A 97 8.19 -8.96 19.10
CA GLN A 97 7.26 -10.01 19.54
C GLN A 97 7.85 -11.42 19.46
N ARG A 98 9.10 -11.58 18.97
CA ARG A 98 9.77 -12.88 18.76
C ARG A 98 9.01 -13.81 17.81
N LEU A 99 8.25 -13.25 16.88
CA LEU A 99 7.57 -14.02 15.82
C LEU A 99 8.54 -14.42 14.71
N LEU A 100 9.61 -13.65 14.52
CA LEU A 100 10.66 -13.91 13.55
C LEU A 100 12.03 -13.80 14.24
N PRO A 101 13.04 -14.59 13.80
CA PRO A 101 14.42 -14.38 14.22
C PRO A 101 14.97 -13.04 13.69
N GLU A 102 16.19 -12.68 14.07
CA GLU A 102 16.90 -11.61 13.38
C GLU A 102 17.32 -12.07 11.98
N PHE A 103 17.12 -11.21 10.98
CA PHE A 103 17.48 -11.50 9.58
C PHE A 103 17.85 -10.21 8.83
N PRO A 104 18.68 -10.26 7.78
CA PRO A 104 18.99 -9.08 7.00
C PRO A 104 17.78 -8.56 6.21
N ILE A 105 17.53 -7.25 6.31
CA ILE A 105 16.52 -6.53 5.52
C ILE A 105 17.24 -5.60 4.55
N TYR A 106 16.81 -5.60 3.29
CA TYR A 106 17.34 -4.72 2.24
C TYR A 106 16.26 -3.76 1.74
N ILE A 107 16.64 -2.50 1.52
CA ILE A 107 15.78 -1.46 0.92
C ILE A 107 16.51 -0.74 -0.22
N GLY A 108 15.76 -0.02 -1.06
CA GLY A 108 16.34 0.82 -2.10
C GLY A 108 16.88 2.16 -1.59
N GLY A 109 17.79 2.78 -2.34
CA GLY A 109 18.36 4.09 -2.00
C GLY A 109 17.31 5.20 -1.80
N LEU A 110 16.27 5.26 -2.65
CA LEU A 110 15.19 6.24 -2.48
C LEU A 110 14.34 5.94 -1.23
N SER A 111 14.06 4.66 -0.97
CA SER A 111 13.37 4.24 0.26
C SER A 111 14.16 4.62 1.51
N SER A 112 15.49 4.51 1.48
CA SER A 112 16.36 4.94 2.59
C SER A 112 16.24 6.44 2.86
N LYS A 113 16.28 7.28 1.82
CA LYS A 113 16.15 8.74 1.96
C LYS A 113 14.80 9.14 2.59
N PHE A 114 13.70 8.53 2.14
CA PHE A 114 12.39 8.80 2.75
C PHE A 114 12.29 8.26 4.17
N THR A 115 12.91 7.11 4.46
CA THR A 115 12.93 6.55 5.82
C THR A 115 13.69 7.45 6.79
N ASP A 116 14.80 8.05 6.36
CA ASP A 116 15.52 9.06 7.14
C ASP A 116 14.66 10.31 7.40
N ILE A 117 13.90 10.79 6.41
CA ILE A 117 12.94 11.89 6.61
C ILE A 117 11.87 11.51 7.65
N TYR A 118 11.31 10.29 7.57
CA TYR A 118 10.36 9.78 8.56
C TYR A 118 10.94 9.80 9.98
N ASP A 119 12.20 9.39 10.12
CA ASP A 119 12.88 9.34 11.41
C ASP A 119 13.14 10.74 11.96
N ARG A 120 13.57 11.69 11.13
CA ARG A 120 13.75 13.10 11.56
C ARG A 120 12.43 13.77 11.94
N ARG A 121 11.32 13.41 11.29
CA ARG A 121 9.99 14.00 11.52
C ARG A 121 9.13 13.24 12.54
N ALA A 122 9.64 12.18 13.18
CA ALA A 122 8.85 11.30 14.04
C ALA A 122 8.15 11.98 15.25
N HIS A 123 8.64 13.15 15.68
CA HIS A 123 8.05 13.94 16.78
C HIS A 123 7.08 15.03 16.31
N THR A 124 7.04 15.32 15.01
CA THR A 124 6.19 16.38 14.41
C THR A 124 5.03 15.81 13.62
N THR A 125 4.94 14.50 13.47
CA THR A 125 3.88 13.81 12.73
C THR A 125 3.04 12.95 13.67
N ARG A 126 1.80 12.67 13.25
CA ARG A 126 0.89 11.76 13.97
C ARG A 126 1.32 10.31 13.75
N ARG A 127 2.27 9.87 14.57
CA ARG A 127 2.93 8.55 14.50
C ARG A 127 2.58 7.72 15.73
N GLN A 128 2.19 6.46 15.55
CA GLN A 128 1.96 5.49 16.62
C GLN A 128 3.22 5.27 17.46
N LEU A 129 4.35 5.08 16.78
CA LEU A 129 5.65 4.79 17.39
C LEU A 129 6.58 6.00 17.26
N SER A 130 6.27 7.10 17.95
CA SER A 130 6.99 8.40 17.84
C SER A 130 8.49 8.33 18.19
N ARG A 131 8.91 7.34 18.97
CA ARG A 131 10.33 7.11 19.34
C ARG A 131 11.05 6.13 18.41
N LEU A 132 10.33 5.37 17.59
CA LEU A 132 10.94 4.40 16.68
C LEU A 132 11.71 5.13 15.58
N LYS A 133 13.00 4.85 15.45
CA LYS A 133 13.84 5.32 14.35
C LYS A 133 14.16 4.13 13.45
N LEU A 134 13.46 3.99 12.32
CA LEU A 134 13.56 2.83 11.44
C LEU A 134 14.98 2.58 10.93
N MET A 135 15.71 3.63 10.54
CA MET A 135 17.08 3.50 10.05
C MET A 135 18.04 2.96 11.12
N ARG A 136 17.74 3.20 12.41
CA ARG A 136 18.55 2.73 13.54
C ARG A 136 18.10 1.39 14.08
N GLU A 137 16.80 1.25 14.34
CA GLU A 137 16.21 0.11 15.06
C GLU A 137 15.93 -1.08 14.14
N VAL A 138 15.74 -0.85 12.83
CA VAL A 138 15.64 -1.91 11.82
C VAL A 138 16.98 -2.15 11.13
N ALA A 139 17.78 -1.08 11.01
CA ALA A 139 19.11 -1.08 10.38
C ALA A 139 19.15 -1.79 9.01
N PRO A 140 18.32 -1.38 8.04
CA PRO A 140 18.27 -2.04 6.74
C PRO A 140 19.54 -1.77 5.92
N PHE A 141 19.98 -2.77 5.16
CA PHE A 141 20.99 -2.61 4.13
C PHE A 141 20.42 -1.86 2.92
N ILE A 142 21.25 -1.05 2.27
CA ILE A 142 20.81 -0.20 1.16
C ILE A 142 21.34 -0.77 -0.15
N LEU A 143 20.42 -1.03 -1.08
CA LEU A 143 20.73 -1.42 -2.46
C LEU A 143 20.52 -0.25 -3.42
N ASN A 144 21.31 -0.29 -4.49
CA ASN A 144 21.25 0.59 -5.66
C ASN A 144 21.17 -0.26 -6.94
N ASP A 145 21.13 0.40 -8.09
CA ASP A 145 20.92 -0.24 -9.40
C ASP A 145 22.03 -1.21 -9.81
N GLU A 146 23.25 -0.99 -9.31
CA GLU A 146 24.40 -1.87 -9.54
C GLU A 146 24.32 -3.08 -8.61
N THR A 147 24.27 -2.82 -7.30
CA THR A 147 24.29 -3.87 -6.26
C THR A 147 23.09 -4.80 -6.35
N VAL A 148 21.90 -4.35 -6.77
CA VAL A 148 20.72 -5.23 -6.88
C VAL A 148 20.90 -6.33 -7.93
N ARG A 149 21.72 -6.09 -8.97
CA ARG A 149 21.98 -7.05 -10.05
C ARG A 149 22.91 -8.16 -9.59
N ASP A 150 23.89 -7.80 -8.76
CA ASP A 150 24.96 -8.70 -8.33
C ASP A 150 24.75 -9.26 -6.92
N THR A 151 23.76 -8.75 -6.17
CA THR A 151 23.46 -9.24 -4.82
C THR A 151 23.16 -10.72 -4.85
N ALA A 152 23.88 -11.52 -4.07
CA ALA A 152 23.65 -12.96 -3.97
C ALA A 152 22.23 -13.25 -3.45
N LEU A 153 21.55 -14.19 -4.11
CA LEU A 153 20.21 -14.69 -3.71
C LEU A 153 20.36 -15.67 -2.55
N ARG A 154 20.67 -15.16 -1.36
CA ARG A 154 20.86 -15.98 -0.16
C ARG A 154 19.55 -16.05 0.63
N GLY A 155 19.22 -17.23 1.12
CA GLY A 155 18.04 -17.44 1.94
C GLY A 155 18.04 -16.70 3.28
N GLY A 156 16.88 -16.66 3.93
CA GLY A 156 16.72 -15.98 5.22
C GLY A 156 16.87 -14.45 5.13
N ARG A 157 16.49 -13.84 4.00
CA ARG A 157 16.63 -12.40 3.73
C ARG A 157 15.35 -11.83 3.15
N VAL A 158 15.03 -10.60 3.54
CA VAL A 158 13.87 -9.87 3.03
C VAL A 158 14.32 -8.63 2.27
N TYR A 159 13.78 -8.47 1.06
CA TYR A 159 14.06 -7.39 0.14
C TYR A 159 12.80 -6.53 -0.01
N VAL A 160 12.77 -5.41 0.69
CA VAL A 160 11.66 -4.43 0.67
C VAL A 160 12.02 -3.34 -0.35
N LEU A 161 11.78 -3.65 -1.63
CA LEU A 161 12.33 -2.87 -2.75
C LEU A 161 11.27 -2.09 -3.50
N SER A 162 11.63 -0.89 -3.93
CA SER A 162 10.82 -0.08 -4.84
C SER A 162 11.05 -0.43 -6.30
N SER A 163 10.04 -0.38 -7.17
CA SER A 163 8.67 0.13 -7.00
C SER A 163 7.63 -0.90 -6.54
N GLY A 164 6.49 -0.45 -6.00
CA GLY A 164 5.39 -1.34 -5.59
C GLY A 164 4.69 -2.04 -6.76
N MET A 165 4.64 -1.36 -7.91
CA MET A 165 4.07 -1.88 -9.15
C MET A 165 5.09 -2.63 -10.03
N MET A 166 6.34 -2.74 -9.56
CA MET A 166 7.45 -3.38 -10.29
C MET A 166 7.65 -2.83 -11.70
N ILE A 167 7.52 -1.50 -11.87
CA ILE A 167 7.78 -0.80 -13.14
C ILE A 167 9.15 -1.21 -13.69
N PRO A 168 9.30 -1.44 -15.01
CA PRO A 168 10.55 -1.90 -15.60
C PRO A 168 11.73 -1.06 -15.14
N LYS A 169 12.88 -1.71 -14.93
CA LYS A 169 14.16 -1.10 -14.50
C LYS A 169 14.20 -0.63 -13.03
N THR A 170 13.08 -0.67 -12.29
CA THR A 170 13.12 -0.42 -10.82
C THR A 170 13.75 -1.58 -10.06
N LEU A 171 14.25 -1.34 -8.84
CA LEU A 171 14.96 -2.36 -8.05
C LEU A 171 14.12 -3.62 -7.81
N SER A 172 12.84 -3.46 -7.47
CA SER A 172 11.93 -4.61 -7.29
C SER A 172 11.72 -5.40 -8.58
N ASN A 173 11.63 -4.71 -9.72
CA ASN A 173 11.51 -5.35 -11.04
C ASN A 173 12.76 -6.16 -11.39
N VAL A 174 13.93 -5.53 -11.26
CA VAL A 174 15.22 -6.17 -11.53
C VAL A 174 15.42 -7.37 -10.60
N PHE A 175 15.09 -7.24 -9.32
CA PHE A 175 15.23 -8.35 -8.37
C PHE A 175 14.22 -9.47 -8.65
N ALA A 176 12.95 -9.15 -8.93
CA ALA A 176 11.92 -10.14 -9.20
C ALA A 176 12.27 -11.04 -10.39
N ARG A 177 12.77 -10.46 -11.49
CA ARG A 177 13.23 -11.21 -12.66
C ARG A 177 14.31 -12.25 -12.34
N ARG A 178 15.08 -12.04 -11.27
CA ARG A 178 16.12 -12.99 -10.83
C ARG A 178 15.55 -14.16 -10.02
N ILE A 179 14.36 -13.99 -9.43
CA ILE A 179 13.79 -14.97 -8.50
C ILE A 179 12.48 -15.62 -8.98
N VAL A 180 11.79 -15.04 -9.96
CA VAL A 180 10.43 -15.45 -10.37
C VAL A 180 10.38 -16.90 -10.89
N GLU A 181 11.45 -17.35 -11.55
CA GLU A 181 11.60 -18.73 -12.06
C GLU A 181 12.15 -19.71 -11.03
N ASN A 182 12.51 -19.26 -9.83
CA ASN A 182 13.04 -20.11 -8.78
C ASN A 182 11.95 -20.47 -7.75
N PRO A 183 11.53 -21.75 -7.65
CA PRO A 183 10.50 -22.18 -6.70
C PRO A 183 10.91 -22.08 -5.23
N GLN A 184 12.20 -21.91 -4.93
CA GLN A 184 12.67 -21.68 -3.56
C GLN A 184 12.25 -20.32 -3.02
N HIS A 185 12.19 -19.30 -3.87
CA HIS A 185 12.03 -17.90 -3.45
C HIS A 185 10.57 -17.48 -3.39
N SER A 186 10.32 -16.31 -2.81
CA SER A 186 8.95 -15.81 -2.64
C SER A 186 8.81 -14.33 -3.02
N ILE A 187 7.65 -13.98 -3.58
CA ILE A 187 7.23 -12.58 -3.83
C ILE A 187 5.94 -12.33 -3.06
N PHE A 188 5.97 -11.40 -2.11
CA PHE A 188 4.85 -11.07 -1.24
C PHE A 188 4.31 -9.67 -1.53
N PHE A 189 3.09 -9.60 -2.05
CA PHE A 189 2.43 -8.34 -2.38
C PHE A 189 1.71 -7.79 -1.15
N VAL A 190 1.93 -6.52 -0.81
CA VAL A 190 1.42 -5.89 0.42
C VAL A 190 0.55 -4.65 0.17
N GLY A 191 0.28 -4.32 -1.09
CA GLY A 191 -0.45 -3.13 -1.48
C GLY A 191 -1.10 -3.27 -2.84
N TYR A 192 -1.71 -2.18 -3.31
CA TYR A 192 -2.30 -2.12 -4.64
C TYR A 192 -1.22 -2.19 -5.73
N ALA A 193 -1.53 -2.96 -6.77
CA ALA A 193 -0.82 -2.97 -8.03
C ALA A 193 -1.85 -2.80 -9.14
N ASN A 194 -1.67 -1.79 -9.98
CA ASN A 194 -2.51 -1.59 -11.15
C ASN A 194 -2.49 -2.88 -12.00
N PRO A 195 -3.64 -3.41 -12.46
CA PRO A 195 -3.72 -4.63 -13.26
C PRO A 195 -2.80 -4.63 -14.50
N GLU A 196 -2.57 -3.47 -15.12
CA GLU A 196 -1.73 -3.29 -16.29
C GLU A 196 -0.23 -3.20 -15.96
N SER A 197 0.13 -3.01 -14.69
CA SER A 197 1.52 -2.96 -14.26
C SER A 197 2.17 -4.36 -14.25
N PRO A 198 3.50 -4.48 -14.33
CA PRO A 198 4.18 -5.78 -14.24
C PRO A 198 3.84 -6.58 -12.98
N ALA A 199 3.65 -5.93 -11.83
CA ALA A 199 3.19 -6.58 -10.61
C ALA A 199 1.74 -7.08 -10.72
N GLY A 200 0.86 -6.32 -11.39
CA GLY A 200 -0.52 -6.71 -11.67
C GLY A 200 -0.60 -7.94 -12.58
N LEU A 201 0.13 -7.91 -13.69
CA LEU A 201 0.25 -9.03 -14.64
C LEU A 201 0.83 -10.29 -13.98
N LEU A 202 1.87 -10.14 -13.16
CA LEU A 202 2.48 -11.25 -12.42
C LEU A 202 1.47 -11.89 -11.45
N ARG A 203 0.66 -11.08 -10.77
CA ARG A 203 -0.38 -11.56 -9.86
C ARG A 203 -1.49 -12.29 -10.62
N ASP A 204 -1.94 -11.73 -11.73
CA ASP A 204 -3.03 -12.29 -12.55
C ASP A 204 -2.63 -13.62 -13.20
N ALA A 205 -1.43 -13.70 -13.77
CA ALA A 205 -0.92 -14.93 -14.39
C ALA A 205 -0.74 -16.08 -13.38
N GLY A 206 -0.44 -15.77 -12.11
CA GLY A 206 -0.35 -16.75 -11.04
C GLY A 206 0.81 -17.75 -11.18
N ARG A 207 0.97 -18.62 -10.18
CA ARG A 207 2.02 -19.64 -10.22
C ARG A 207 1.73 -20.66 -11.31
N GLY A 208 2.73 -20.94 -12.14
CA GLY A 208 2.62 -21.85 -13.30
C GLY A 208 2.42 -21.13 -14.63
N GLY A 209 1.92 -19.89 -14.61
CA GLY A 209 1.78 -19.03 -15.78
C GLY A 209 3.11 -18.41 -16.25
N GLU A 210 3.02 -17.51 -17.21
CA GLU A 210 4.15 -16.76 -17.76
C GLU A 210 3.90 -15.26 -17.69
N VAL A 211 4.95 -14.48 -17.46
CA VAL A 211 4.85 -13.01 -17.40
C VAL A 211 6.10 -12.35 -17.97
N ALA A 212 5.90 -11.29 -18.75
CA ALA A 212 6.97 -10.37 -19.16
C ALA A 212 7.06 -9.23 -18.15
N LEU A 213 7.98 -9.32 -17.19
CA LEU A 213 8.20 -8.25 -16.20
C LEU A 213 8.87 -7.00 -16.81
N ASP A 214 9.47 -7.15 -17.99
CA ASP A 214 10.09 -6.07 -18.76
C ASP A 214 9.72 -6.32 -20.23
N PRO A 215 9.05 -5.36 -20.92
CA PRO A 215 8.60 -5.56 -22.30
C PRO A 215 9.77 -5.80 -23.27
N ASP A 216 10.98 -5.38 -22.92
CA ASP A 216 12.19 -5.57 -23.72
C ASP A 216 12.89 -6.92 -23.42
N LYS A 217 12.24 -7.81 -22.65
CA LYS A 217 12.79 -9.10 -22.21
C LYS A 217 11.84 -10.26 -22.50
N PRO A 218 12.37 -11.48 -22.69
CA PRO A 218 11.54 -12.66 -22.81
C PRO A 218 10.63 -12.85 -21.58
N PRO A 219 9.40 -13.37 -21.75
CA PRO A 219 8.57 -13.82 -20.66
C PRO A 219 9.30 -14.87 -19.79
N GLN A 220 8.98 -14.88 -18.51
CA GLN A 220 9.53 -15.83 -17.54
C GLN A 220 8.41 -16.67 -16.93
N ARG A 221 8.71 -17.96 -16.70
CA ARG A 221 7.71 -18.86 -16.11
C ARG A 221 7.65 -18.67 -14.60
N ILE A 222 6.46 -18.44 -14.08
CA ILE A 222 6.27 -18.15 -12.66
C ILE A 222 6.35 -19.45 -11.86
N ARG A 223 7.45 -19.64 -11.11
CA ARG A 223 7.67 -20.83 -10.28
C ARG A 223 7.77 -20.53 -8.79
N CYS A 224 8.20 -19.30 -8.45
CA CYS A 224 8.32 -18.83 -7.08
C CYS A 224 6.99 -18.88 -6.32
N ASN A 225 7.07 -18.89 -4.99
CA ASN A 225 5.88 -18.75 -4.15
C ASN A 225 5.37 -17.31 -4.21
N MET A 226 4.06 -17.14 -4.33
CA MET A 226 3.44 -15.81 -4.35
C MET A 226 2.30 -15.76 -3.37
N GLU A 227 2.28 -14.71 -2.55
CA GLU A 227 1.21 -14.47 -1.59
C GLU A 227 0.86 -12.99 -1.56
N GLN A 228 -0.40 -12.69 -1.27
CA GLN A 228 -0.92 -11.34 -1.15
C GLN A 228 -1.40 -11.10 0.28
N PHE A 229 -1.07 -9.92 0.79
CA PHE A 229 -1.43 -9.42 2.09
C PHE A 229 -2.05 -8.03 1.95
N GLN A 230 -3.10 -7.78 2.70
CA GLN A 230 -3.87 -6.55 2.62
C GLN A 230 -3.40 -5.55 3.67
N PHE A 231 -2.38 -4.77 3.33
CA PHE A 231 -1.94 -3.63 4.15
C PHE A 231 -2.22 -2.31 3.43
N SER A 232 -3.41 -2.11 2.87
CA SER A 232 -3.71 -0.85 2.16
C SER A 232 -3.56 0.37 3.07
N ALA A 233 -3.05 1.47 2.50
CA ALA A 233 -3.05 2.77 3.17
C ALA A 233 -4.38 3.52 3.00
N HIS A 234 -5.30 3.02 2.16
CA HIS A 234 -6.59 3.66 1.92
C HIS A 234 -7.69 3.07 2.79
N ALA A 235 -8.61 3.93 3.19
CA ALA A 235 -9.79 3.62 3.97
C ALA A 235 -10.65 2.59 3.24
N THR A 236 -11.36 1.79 4.02
CA THR A 236 -12.37 0.90 3.45
C THR A 236 -13.53 1.72 2.89
N ARG A 237 -14.19 1.21 1.86
CA ARG A 237 -15.38 1.85 1.29
C ARG A 237 -16.47 2.04 2.35
N GLU A 238 -16.60 1.09 3.28
CA GLU A 238 -17.56 1.16 4.39
C GLU A 238 -17.25 2.36 5.28
N SER A 239 -15.98 2.57 5.66
CA SER A 239 -15.59 3.73 6.47
C SER A 239 -15.75 5.07 5.74
N LEU A 240 -15.52 5.11 4.42
CA LEU A 240 -15.73 6.31 3.60
C LEU A 240 -17.23 6.66 3.51
N VAL A 241 -18.09 5.67 3.28
CA VAL A 241 -19.55 5.84 3.28
C VAL A 241 -20.05 6.27 4.67
N ASP A 242 -19.57 5.64 5.74
CA ASP A 242 -19.92 6.03 7.12
C ASP A 242 -19.55 7.49 7.40
N TYR A 243 -18.37 7.94 6.95
CA TYR A 243 -17.97 9.33 7.07
C TYR A 243 -18.88 10.26 6.26
N ALA A 244 -19.16 9.93 4.99
CA ALA A 244 -20.08 10.69 4.15
C ALA A 244 -21.47 10.82 4.79
N LYS A 245 -21.99 9.75 5.41
CA LYS A 245 -23.28 9.74 6.11
C LYS A 245 -23.31 10.63 7.34
N ARG A 246 -22.23 10.67 8.12
CA ARG A 246 -22.13 11.53 9.30
C ARG A 246 -22.09 13.01 8.93
N ILE A 247 -21.40 13.33 7.83
CA ILE A 247 -21.27 14.70 7.36
C ILE A 247 -22.54 15.16 6.65
N ALA A 248 -23.19 14.29 5.87
CA ALA A 248 -24.39 14.58 5.09
C ALA A 248 -24.28 15.91 4.33
N ALA A 249 -23.15 16.12 3.64
CA ALA A 249 -22.90 17.33 2.87
C ALA A 249 -23.96 17.50 1.77
N ALA A 250 -24.32 18.74 1.46
CA ALA A 250 -25.29 19.02 0.40
C ALA A 250 -24.78 18.55 -0.97
N LYS A 251 -23.47 18.66 -1.22
CA LYS A 251 -22.79 18.15 -2.41
C LYS A 251 -21.66 17.19 -2.04
N ILE A 252 -21.54 16.09 -2.77
CA ILE A 252 -20.46 15.10 -2.62
C ILE A 252 -19.83 14.83 -3.98
N LEU A 253 -18.58 15.25 -4.16
CA LEU A 253 -17.77 14.97 -5.34
C LEU A 253 -16.95 13.70 -5.13
N LEU A 254 -17.10 12.71 -6.03
CA LEU A 254 -16.37 11.45 -5.96
C LEU A 254 -15.14 11.50 -6.87
N VAL A 255 -13.95 11.31 -6.30
CA VAL A 255 -12.67 11.39 -7.02
C VAL A 255 -11.76 10.21 -6.69
N HIS A 256 -10.63 10.09 -7.42
CA HIS A 256 -9.54 9.16 -7.10
C HIS A 256 -9.99 7.70 -6.87
N GLY A 257 -10.47 7.07 -7.95
CA GLY A 257 -10.82 5.64 -7.97
C GLY A 257 -11.02 5.16 -9.40
N ASP A 258 -10.83 3.86 -9.63
CA ASP A 258 -11.12 3.23 -10.92
C ASP A 258 -12.63 3.27 -11.21
N PRO A 259 -13.09 3.21 -12.47
CA PRO A 259 -14.50 3.37 -12.81
C PRO A 259 -15.48 2.48 -12.02
N PRO A 260 -15.20 1.18 -11.77
CA PRO A 260 -16.07 0.34 -10.94
C PRO A 260 -16.17 0.83 -9.49
N ALA A 261 -15.07 1.36 -8.94
CA ALA A 261 -15.01 1.84 -7.58
C ALA A 261 -15.81 3.14 -7.40
N VAL A 262 -15.67 4.08 -8.35
CA VAL A 262 -16.44 5.32 -8.38
C VAL A 262 -17.93 5.05 -8.53
N GLU A 263 -18.31 4.14 -9.44
CA GLU A 263 -19.71 3.81 -9.67
C GLU A 263 -20.36 3.13 -8.46
N TRP A 264 -19.64 2.23 -7.79
CA TRP A 264 -20.12 1.62 -6.55
C TRP A 264 -20.34 2.66 -5.45
N MET A 265 -19.39 3.59 -5.27
CA MET A 265 -19.50 4.67 -4.29
C MET A 265 -20.69 5.58 -4.62
N ARG A 266 -20.87 5.94 -5.90
CA ARG A 266 -22.00 6.76 -6.36
C ARG A 266 -23.33 6.11 -6.03
N ALA A 267 -23.53 4.87 -6.46
CA ALA A 267 -24.78 4.15 -6.24
C ALA A 267 -25.11 4.01 -4.74
N THR A 268 -24.10 3.71 -3.92
CA THR A 268 -24.27 3.53 -2.48
C THR A 268 -24.61 4.85 -1.78
N ILE A 269 -23.85 5.92 -2.05
CA ILE A 269 -24.05 7.22 -1.41
C ILE A 269 -25.38 7.84 -1.85
N SER A 270 -25.73 7.78 -3.14
CA SER A 270 -27.02 8.29 -3.62
C SER A 270 -28.23 7.55 -3.02
N ASN A 271 -28.08 6.26 -2.68
CA ASN A 271 -29.14 5.51 -2.01
C ASN A 271 -29.24 5.83 -0.51
N GLU A 272 -28.11 6.01 0.17
CA GLU A 272 -28.05 6.27 1.61
C GLU A 272 -28.31 7.75 1.97
N LEU A 273 -28.07 8.69 1.05
CA LEU A 273 -28.18 10.13 1.24
C LEU A 273 -28.98 10.77 0.10
N SER A 274 -30.31 10.65 0.15
CA SER A 274 -31.21 11.18 -0.88
C SER A 274 -31.20 12.70 -1.03
N ASP A 275 -30.82 13.41 0.03
CA ASP A 275 -30.78 14.88 0.07
C ASP A 275 -29.41 15.44 -0.37
N SER A 276 -28.44 14.56 -0.63
CA SER A 276 -27.10 14.93 -1.10
C SER A 276 -26.99 14.78 -2.61
N GLU A 277 -26.53 15.83 -3.29
CA GLU A 277 -26.17 15.77 -4.69
C GLU A 277 -24.81 15.07 -4.88
N VAL A 278 -24.80 13.88 -5.50
CA VAL A 278 -23.56 13.13 -5.78
C VAL A 278 -23.07 13.46 -7.19
N ILE A 279 -21.85 14.00 -7.28
CA ILE A 279 -21.27 14.54 -8.51
C ILE A 279 -20.06 13.70 -8.91
N LEU A 280 -20.01 13.30 -10.18
CA LEU A 280 -18.85 12.67 -10.81
C LEU A 280 -18.12 13.70 -11.68
N PRO A 281 -16.98 14.26 -11.22
CA PRO A 281 -16.26 15.27 -11.99
C PRO A 281 -15.58 14.67 -13.21
N THR A 282 -15.66 15.38 -14.33
CA THR A 282 -14.91 15.06 -15.55
C THR A 282 -13.58 15.81 -15.55
N PRO A 283 -12.43 15.14 -15.75
CA PRO A 283 -11.14 15.80 -15.82
C PRO A 283 -11.11 16.95 -16.83
N GLY A 284 -10.64 18.12 -16.38
CA GLY A 284 -10.51 19.32 -17.23
C GLY A 284 -11.80 20.13 -17.40
N LEU A 285 -12.92 19.72 -16.79
CA LEU A 285 -14.14 20.52 -16.74
C LEU A 285 -14.25 21.23 -15.39
N GLU A 286 -14.61 22.51 -15.44
CA GLU A 286 -14.95 23.30 -14.26
C GLU A 286 -16.34 22.90 -13.75
N ILE A 287 -16.53 22.97 -12.44
CA ILE A 287 -17.81 22.68 -11.77
C ILE A 287 -18.15 23.88 -10.91
N GLU A 288 -19.34 24.45 -11.13
CA GLU A 288 -19.90 25.48 -10.27
C GLU A 288 -20.55 24.82 -9.04
N LEU A 289 -20.06 25.21 -7.86
CA LEU A 289 -20.37 24.56 -6.58
C LEU A 289 -21.12 25.52 -5.65
#